data_AF-A0A401FHQ9-F1
#
_entry.id   AF-A0A401FHQ9-F1
#
_cell.length_a   1.000
_cell.length_b   1.000
_cell.length_c   1.000
_cell.angle_alpha   90.00
_cell.angle_beta   90.00
_cell.angle_gamma   90.00
#
_symmetry.space_group_name_H-M   'P 1'
#
loop_
_entity.id
_entity.type
_entity.pdbx_description
1 polymer ?
#
loop_
_entity_poly.entity_id
_entity_poly.type
_entity_poly.pdbx_seq_one_letter_code
_entity_poly.pdbx_strand_id
1 'polypeptide(L)'
;MVGTDLNFHSQEKVQFKLIYDPVNFQILGGQVMSKANISDFINTISLAIQMEMTIEQLADADFFFHPSQGNEENVMSAAAHKAVKLEHLD
;
A
#
# COMPACT_ATOMS: atom_id res chain seq x y z
N MET A 1 6.35 2.25 -10.48
CA MET A 1 5.68 1.07 -9.85
C MET A 1 6.58 0.52 -8.76
N VAL A 2 6.03 0.19 -7.59
CA VAL A 2 6.80 -0.19 -6.41
C VAL A 2 6.17 -1.38 -5.70
N GLY A 3 7.00 -2.36 -5.31
CA GLY A 3 6.57 -3.54 -4.56
C GLY A 3 7.09 -3.54 -3.12
N THR A 4 6.26 -4.01 -2.20
CA THR A 4 6.55 -4.17 -0.76
C THR A 4 6.02 -5.51 -0.27
N ASP A 5 6.80 -6.16 0.59
CA ASP A 5 6.44 -7.40 1.27
C ASP A 5 6.35 -7.12 2.78
N LEU A 6 5.26 -7.52 3.41
CA LEU A 6 5.06 -7.41 4.86
C LEU A 6 4.52 -8.73 5.43
N ASN A 7 4.84 -9.03 6.70
CA ASN A 7 4.33 -10.22 7.37
C ASN A 7 3.03 -9.91 8.11
N PHE A 8 1.91 -10.53 7.75
CA PHE A 8 0.62 -10.36 8.42
C PHE A 8 0.37 -11.57 9.33
N HIS A 9 -0.02 -11.32 10.59
CA HIS A 9 -0.28 -12.39 11.58
C HIS A 9 0.83 -13.45 11.69
N SER A 10 1.96 -13.16 12.35
CA SER A 10 3.05 -14.09 12.75
C SER A 10 3.65 -15.06 11.70
N GLN A 11 3.03 -15.35 10.55
CA GLN A 11 3.43 -16.39 9.61
C GLN A 11 2.91 -16.18 8.17
N GLU A 12 1.88 -15.35 7.92
CA GLU A 12 1.34 -15.20 6.56
C GLU A 12 1.86 -13.96 5.83
N LYS A 13 2.68 -14.18 4.80
CA LYS A 13 3.27 -13.11 4.01
C LYS A 13 2.19 -12.41 3.17
N VAL A 14 2.19 -11.08 3.17
CA VAL A 14 1.41 -10.23 2.28
C VAL A 14 2.36 -9.55 1.32
N GLN A 15 2.12 -9.76 0.03
CA GLN A 15 2.83 -9.09 -1.04
C GLN A 15 1.91 -8.04 -1.63
N PHE A 16 2.41 -6.82 -1.71
CA PHE A 16 1.66 -5.70 -2.26
C PHE A 16 2.49 -4.98 -3.32
N LYS A 17 1.85 -4.62 -4.42
CA LYS A 17 2.44 -3.85 -5.51
C LYS A 17 1.56 -2.65 -5.79
N LEU A 18 2.15 -1.45 -5.74
CA LEU A 18 1.52 -0.18 -6.06
C LEU A 18 1.94 0.30 -7.45
N ILE A 19 0.96 0.71 -8.25
CA ILE A 19 1.15 1.28 -9.58
C ILE A 19 0.63 2.72 -9.56
N TYR A 20 1.46 3.65 -10.00
CA TYR A 20 1.17 5.08 -10.03
C TYR A 20 1.81 5.71 -11.28
N ASP A 21 1.31 6.87 -11.66
CA ASP A 21 1.85 7.69 -12.73
C ASP A 21 3.11 8.43 -12.24
N PRO A 22 4.27 8.31 -12.90
CA PRO A 22 5.51 8.96 -12.45
C PRO A 22 5.52 10.49 -12.65
N VAL A 23 4.57 11.06 -13.39
CA VAL A 23 4.54 12.51 -13.68
C VAL A 23 3.74 13.27 -12.64
N ASN A 24 2.56 12.77 -12.28
CA ASN A 24 1.65 13.43 -11.34
C ASN A 24 1.42 12.65 -10.04
N PHE A 25 2.08 11.50 -9.88
CA PHE A 25 2.03 10.62 -8.72
C PHE A 25 0.66 10.01 -8.40
N GLN A 26 -0.32 10.12 -9.31
CA GLN A 26 -1.65 9.55 -9.13
C GLN A 26 -1.61 8.02 -9.12
N ILE A 27 -2.38 7.41 -8.21
CA ILE A 27 -2.51 5.95 -8.11
C ILE A 27 -3.32 5.44 -9.30
N LEU A 28 -2.77 4.45 -10.00
CA LEU A 28 -3.37 3.82 -11.18
C LEU A 28 -3.82 2.39 -10.90
N GLY A 29 -3.34 1.76 -9.84
CA GLY A 29 -3.62 0.36 -9.56
C GLY A 29 -2.87 -0.21 -8.36
N GLY A 30 -3.31 -1.37 -7.91
CA GLY A 30 -2.61 -2.16 -6.92
C GLY A 30 -2.83 -3.65 -7.11
N GLN A 31 -1.90 -4.46 -6.61
CA GLN A 31 -2.02 -5.91 -6.54
C GLN A 31 -1.71 -6.36 -5.13
N VAL A 32 -2.49 -7.29 -4.61
CA VAL A 32 -2.30 -7.85 -3.28
C VAL A 32 -2.37 -9.37 -3.34
N MET A 33 -1.46 -10.05 -2.67
CA MET A 33 -1.41 -11.50 -2.62
C MET A 33 -0.99 -11.98 -1.23
N SER A 34 -1.78 -12.89 -0.67
CA SER A 34 -1.48 -13.61 0.58
C SER A 34 -2.28 -14.89 0.66
N LYS A 35 -1.90 -15.81 1.56
CA LYS A 35 -2.77 -16.91 1.98
C LYS A 35 -3.76 -16.48 3.07
N ALA A 36 -3.48 -15.37 3.77
CA ALA A 36 -4.43 -14.76 4.69
C ALA A 36 -5.59 -14.11 3.93
N ASN A 37 -6.77 -14.05 4.56
CA ASN A 37 -7.90 -13.32 4.00
C ASN A 37 -7.67 -11.81 4.15
N ILE A 38 -7.31 -11.16 3.05
CA ILE A 38 -6.98 -9.73 2.99
C ILE A 38 -7.75 -9.02 1.85
N SER A 39 -8.88 -9.57 1.43
CA SER A 39 -9.67 -9.04 0.31
C SER A 39 -10.07 -7.58 0.50
N ASP A 40 -10.27 -7.13 1.73
CA ASP A 40 -10.68 -5.75 2.02
C ASP A 40 -9.63 -4.71 1.61
N PHE A 41 -8.35 -5.09 1.53
CA PHE A 41 -7.26 -4.17 1.20
C PHE A 41 -7.38 -3.65 -0.23
N ILE A 42 -7.94 -4.45 -1.14
CA ILE A 42 -8.08 -4.04 -2.54
C ILE A 42 -9.22 -3.04 -2.74
N ASN A 43 -10.22 -3.02 -1.84
CA ASN A 43 -11.30 -2.05 -1.88
C ASN A 43 -10.78 -0.64 -1.58
N THR A 44 -9.84 -0.52 -0.63
CA THR A 44 -9.16 0.75 -0.35
C THR A 44 -8.45 1.30 -1.58
N ILE A 45 -7.70 0.46 -2.30
CA ILE A 45 -7.02 0.90 -3.53
C ILE A 45 -8.02 1.30 -4.61
N SER A 46 -9.14 0.59 -4.72
CA SER A 46 -10.21 0.96 -5.65
C SER A 46 -10.77 2.36 -5.34
N LEU A 47 -10.98 2.67 -4.06
CA LEU A 47 -11.42 3.99 -3.63
C LEU A 47 -10.35 5.06 -3.86
N ALA A 48 -9.08 4.76 -3.59
CA ALA A 48 -7.97 5.68 -3.81
C ALA A 48 -7.84 6.08 -5.29
N ILE A 49 -8.02 5.12 -6.21
CA ILE A 49 -8.06 5.39 -7.66
C ILE A 49 -9.27 6.27 -8.00
N GLN A 50 -10.46 5.94 -7.46
CA GLN A 50 -11.68 6.71 -7.70
C GLN A 50 -11.59 8.16 -7.20
N MET A 51 -10.83 8.38 -6.11
CA MET A 51 -10.58 9.70 -5.53
C MET A 51 -9.39 10.42 -6.17
N GLU A 52 -8.77 9.85 -7.19
CA GLU A 52 -7.57 10.39 -7.85
C GLU A 52 -6.43 10.67 -6.86
N MET A 53 -6.30 9.83 -5.83
CA MET A 53 -5.29 10.01 -4.79
C MET A 53 -3.86 9.85 -5.34
N THR A 54 -2.91 10.61 -4.79
CA THR A 54 -1.48 10.46 -5.06
C THR A 54 -0.79 9.50 -4.09
N ILE A 55 0.45 9.11 -4.39
CA ILE A 55 1.26 8.29 -3.48
C ILE A 55 1.56 8.99 -2.15
N GLU A 56 1.69 10.32 -2.12
CA GLU A 56 1.87 11.10 -0.89
C GLU A 56 0.61 11.03 -0.03
N GLN A 57 -0.56 11.23 -0.64
CA GLN A 57 -1.83 11.15 0.07
C GLN A 57 -2.11 9.76 0.62
N LEU A 58 -1.68 8.70 -0.07
CA LEU A 58 -1.79 7.33 0.43
C LEU A 58 -0.75 7.00 1.51
N ALA A 59 0.44 7.61 1.45
CA ALA A 59 1.46 7.50 2.48
C ALA A 59 1.00 8.12 3.80
N ASP A 60 0.38 9.31 3.73
CA ASP A 60 -0.16 10.04 4.88
C ASP A 60 -1.56 9.54 5.33
N ALA A 61 -2.14 8.56 4.62
CA ALA A 61 -3.44 8.01 4.97
C ALA A 61 -3.35 7.22 6.29
N ASP A 62 -4.28 7.51 7.21
CA ASP A 62 -4.38 6.82 8.50
C ASP A 62 -5.10 5.48 8.35
N PHE A 63 -4.34 4.39 8.49
CA PHE A 63 -4.88 3.03 8.51
C PHE A 63 -4.91 2.49 9.94
N PHE A 64 -6.06 1.94 10.32
CA PHE A 64 -6.23 1.29 11.60
C PHE A 64 -5.20 0.17 11.81
N PHE A 65 -4.52 0.20 12.95
CA PHE A 65 -3.61 -0.85 13.41
C PHE A 65 -4.22 -1.60 14.59
N HIS A 66 -4.14 -2.94 14.55
CA HIS A 66 -4.45 -3.81 15.68
C HIS A 66 -3.23 -4.66 16.06
N PRO A 67 -2.81 -4.73 17.35
CA PRO A 67 -1.61 -5.46 17.79
C PRO A 67 -1.58 -6.94 17.38
N SER A 68 -2.74 -7.57 17.24
CA SER A 68 -2.83 -8.97 16.82
C SER A 68 -2.44 -9.23 15.35
N GLN A 69 -2.44 -8.21 14.49
CA GLN A 69 -2.17 -8.33 13.05
C GLN A 69 -0.68 -8.25 12.68
N GLY A 70 0.19 -7.92 13.64
CA GLY A 70 1.62 -8.17 13.58
C GLY A 70 2.50 -7.02 13.08
N ASN A 71 2.01 -6.09 12.26
CA ASN A 71 2.81 -4.92 11.82
C ASN A 71 2.12 -3.62 12.18
N GLU A 72 2.88 -2.72 12.79
CA GLU A 72 2.46 -1.36 13.17
C GLU A 72 2.10 -0.50 11.95
N GLU A 73 2.76 -0.75 10.82
CA GLU A 73 2.52 -0.05 9.56
C GLU A 73 1.67 -0.91 8.60
N ASN A 74 0.67 -0.27 7.97
CA ASN A 74 -0.12 -0.89 6.92
C ASN A 74 0.71 -1.11 5.64
N VAL A 75 0.49 -2.23 4.94
CA VAL A 75 1.22 -2.59 3.72
C VAL A 75 1.07 -1.57 2.58
N MET A 76 -0.08 -0.89 2.51
CA MET A 76 -0.35 0.14 1.51
C MET A 76 0.46 1.40 1.80
N SER A 77 0.46 1.90 3.04
CA SER A 77 1.31 3.03 3.47
C SER A 77 2.78 2.72 3.28
N ALA A 78 3.24 1.52 3.66
CA ALA A 78 4.63 1.12 3.49
C ALA A 78 5.07 1.14 2.01
N ALA A 79 4.20 0.72 1.09
CA ALA A 79 4.47 0.79 -0.35
C ALA A 79 4.43 2.23 -0.89
N ALA A 80 3.52 3.06 -0.37
CA ALA A 80 3.43 4.48 -0.71
C ALA A 80 4.66 5.26 -0.22
N HIS A 81 5.08 5.10 1.03
CA HIS A 81 6.33 5.65 1.57
C HIS A 81 7.55 5.25 0.75
N LYS A 82 7.62 3.97 0.34
CA LYS A 82 8.70 3.49 -0.52
C LYS A 82 8.67 4.15 -1.90
N ALA A 83 7.49 4.38 -2.47
CA ALA A 83 7.33 5.10 -3.73
C ALA A 83 7.75 6.57 -3.60
N VAL A 84 7.23 7.29 -2.61
CA VAL A 84 7.63 8.68 -2.31
C VAL A 84 9.15 8.77 -2.18
N LYS A 85 9.76 7.88 -1.39
CA LYS A 85 11.21 7.86 -1.20
C LYS A 85 11.97 7.62 -2.50
N LEU A 86 11.48 6.75 -3.39
CA LEU A 86 12.14 6.50 -4.68
C LEU A 86 12.12 7.76 -5.57
N GLU A 87 10.97 8.41 -5.69
CA GLU A 87 10.82 9.60 -6.57
C GLU A 87 11.53 10.86 -6.00
N HIS A 88 11.74 10.94 -4.69
CA HIS A 88 12.48 12.05 -4.05
C HIS A 88 13.99 11.80 -3.94
N LEU A 89 14.48 10.64 -4.38
CA LEU A 89 15.91 10.32 -4.44
C LEU A 89 16.51 10.49 -5.85
N ASP A 90 15.69 10.82 -6.84
CA ASP A 90 16.08 11.12 -8.23
C ASP A 90 16.33 12.63 -8.46
#